data_AF-A0A644VV99-F1
#
_entry.id   AF-A0A644VV99-F1
#
_cell.length_a   1.000
_cell.length_b   1.000
_cell.length_c   1.000
_cell.angle_alpha   90.00
_cell.angle_beta   90.00
_cell.angle_gamma   90.00
#
_symmetry.space_group_name_H-M   'P 1'
#
loop_
_entity.id
_entity.type
_entity.pdbx_description
1 polymer ?
#
loop_
_entity_poly.entity_id
_entity_poly.type
_entity_poly.pdbx_seq_one_letter_code
_entity_poly.pdbx_strand_id
1 'polypeptide(L)'
;MNRIVFAVVFLTILLFSINVFAWQSAKTYLQQLPALPENICEASADVIMEWNNSLLVLKNEMIELQEKEKEQMELAKANAPIRMDMFEPANAEKIQQLGEKISVVEDHINKVLTEITLLLIEKGGDVDVKYLAILDPLYQQKKDTQSQGKSTALIDKEIREAQRNKCMEMSAVRKNYLKNYSERLEGLIELGIKGNQLSDEMLRMMYADYTVRRQYGFWLDILIGYVGKLLYVYNDIPVYETEQYNR
;
A
#
# COMPACT_ATOMS: atom_id res chain seq x y z
N MET A 1 -2.94 4.62 49.39
CA MET A 1 -2.60 4.13 48.04
C MET A 1 -1.98 5.28 47.26
N ASN A 2 -0.73 5.14 46.82
CA ASN A 2 0.10 6.27 46.41
C ASN A 2 -0.44 6.89 45.12
N ARG A 3 -0.80 8.19 45.11
CA ARG A 3 -1.41 8.88 43.94
C ARG A 3 -0.56 8.75 42.67
N ILE A 4 0.76 8.64 42.83
CA ILE A 4 1.72 8.42 41.74
C ILE A 4 1.55 7.02 41.11
N VAL A 5 1.37 5.98 41.92
CA VAL A 5 1.15 4.61 41.43
C VAL A 5 -0.19 4.52 40.69
N PHE A 6 -1.23 5.17 41.20
CA PHE A 6 -2.53 5.23 40.50
C PHE A 6 -2.44 5.97 39.17
N ALA A 7 -1.75 7.11 39.13
CA ALA A 7 -1.55 7.87 37.89
C ALA A 7 -0.73 7.08 36.86
N VAL A 8 0.34 6.39 37.28
CA VAL A 8 1.17 5.56 36.40
C VAL A 8 0.39 4.37 35.86
N VAL A 9 -0.39 3.67 36.70
CA VAL A 9 -1.23 2.54 36.26
C VAL A 9 -2.36 2.99 35.33
N PHE A 10 -2.97 4.15 35.59
CA PHE A 10 -4.02 4.68 34.71
C PHE A 10 -3.44 5.14 33.36
N LEU A 11 -2.24 5.73 33.36
CA LEU A 11 -1.54 6.15 32.14
C LEU A 11 -1.09 4.95 31.29
N THR A 12 -0.62 3.86 31.92
CA THR A 12 -0.26 2.63 31.20
C THR A 12 -1.50 1.93 30.63
N ILE A 13 -2.63 1.88 31.36
CA ILE A 13 -3.89 1.34 30.82
C ILE A 13 -4.38 2.15 29.60
N LEU A 14 -4.27 3.48 29.64
CA LEU A 14 -4.64 4.37 28.52
C LEU A 14 -3.68 4.29 27.32
N LEU A 15 -2.42 3.88 27.53
CA LEU A 15 -1.48 3.63 26.44
C LEU A 15 -1.69 2.24 25.84
N PHE A 16 -2.02 1.24 26.67
CA PHE A 16 -2.38 -0.10 26.22
C PHE A 16 -3.66 -0.10 25.38
N SER A 17 -4.68 0.68 25.75
CA SER A 17 -5.97 0.69 25.03
C SER A 17 -5.87 1.19 23.59
N ILE A 18 -4.97 2.13 23.29
CA ILE A 18 -4.82 2.70 21.95
C ILE A 18 -4.05 1.75 21.04
N ASN A 19 -3.05 1.07 21.56
CA ASN A 19 -2.31 0.06 20.80
C ASN A 19 -3.20 -1.13 20.46
N VAL A 20 -4.03 -1.55 21.42
CA VAL A 20 -5.04 -2.59 21.20
C VAL A 20 -6.06 -2.13 20.16
N PHE A 21 -6.49 -0.87 20.20
CA PHE A 21 -7.42 -0.32 19.21
C PHE A 21 -6.81 -0.26 17.80
N ALA A 22 -5.61 0.31 17.64
CA ALA A 22 -4.93 0.41 16.35
C ALA A 22 -4.70 -0.99 15.73
N TRP A 23 -4.25 -1.95 16.55
CA TRP A 23 -4.03 -3.32 16.09
C TRP A 23 -5.35 -4.03 15.74
N GLN A 24 -6.41 -3.84 16.53
CA GLN A 24 -7.73 -4.40 16.25
C GLN A 24 -8.35 -3.81 14.97
N SER A 25 -8.21 -2.51 14.76
CA SER A 25 -8.65 -1.84 13.52
C SER A 25 -7.86 -2.35 12.31
N ALA A 26 -6.53 -2.44 12.42
CA ALA A 26 -5.70 -3.00 11.36
C ALA A 26 -6.10 -4.43 11.00
N LYS A 27 -6.34 -5.28 12.01
CA LYS A 27 -6.83 -6.65 11.78
C LYS A 27 -8.20 -6.67 11.11
N THR A 28 -9.09 -5.75 11.46
CA THR A 28 -10.42 -5.63 10.84
C THR A 28 -10.29 -5.31 9.35
N TYR A 29 -9.44 -4.35 8.98
CA TYR A 29 -9.18 -4.04 7.57
C TYR A 29 -8.53 -5.21 6.83
N LEU A 30 -7.54 -5.87 7.43
CA LEU A 30 -6.92 -7.06 6.84
C LEU A 30 -7.92 -8.18 6.55
N GLN A 31 -8.92 -8.38 7.42
CA GLN A 31 -9.97 -9.38 7.24
C GLN A 31 -10.97 -9.04 6.13
N GLN A 32 -11.10 -7.76 5.77
CA GLN A 32 -11.96 -7.31 4.68
C GLN A 32 -11.28 -7.43 3.31
N LEU A 33 -9.96 -7.68 3.26
CA LEU A 33 -9.25 -7.82 2.01
C LEU A 33 -9.64 -9.12 1.30
N PRO A 34 -10.00 -9.06 0.00
CA PRO A 34 -10.33 -10.25 -0.75
C PRO A 34 -9.07 -11.12 -0.96
N ALA A 35 -9.28 -12.43 -1.02
CA ALA A 35 -8.21 -13.37 -1.36
C ALA A 35 -7.72 -13.13 -2.80
N LEU A 36 -6.42 -13.35 -3.05
CA LEU A 36 -5.87 -13.19 -4.40
C LEU A 36 -6.58 -14.12 -5.40
N PRO A 37 -6.99 -13.62 -6.57
CA PRO A 37 -7.72 -14.44 -7.54
C PRO A 37 -6.85 -15.55 -8.13
N GLU A 38 -7.48 -16.68 -8.41
CA GLU A 38 -6.82 -17.83 -9.04
C GLU A 38 -6.65 -17.64 -10.54
N ASN A 39 -7.73 -17.24 -11.23
CA ASN A 39 -7.78 -17.07 -12.69
C ASN A 39 -7.78 -15.59 -13.07
N ILE A 40 -6.59 -14.99 -13.19
CA ILE A 40 -6.44 -13.56 -13.54
C ILE A 40 -6.73 -13.32 -15.03
N CYS A 41 -6.11 -14.09 -15.91
CA CYS A 41 -6.12 -13.84 -17.35
C CYS A 41 -7.41 -14.18 -18.09
N GLU A 42 -8.34 -14.86 -17.40
CA GLU A 42 -9.62 -15.30 -17.93
C GLU A 42 -10.80 -14.66 -17.18
N ALA A 43 -10.52 -13.68 -16.31
CA ALA A 43 -11.57 -12.98 -15.58
C ALA A 43 -12.45 -12.16 -16.52
N SER A 44 -13.76 -12.21 -16.32
CA SER A 44 -14.71 -11.38 -17.05
C SER A 44 -14.65 -9.92 -16.56
N ALA A 45 -15.16 -9.00 -17.38
CA ALA A 45 -15.30 -7.59 -17.02
C ALA A 45 -16.07 -7.39 -15.70
N ASP A 46 -17.13 -8.18 -15.47
CA ASP A 46 -17.92 -8.11 -14.24
C ASP A 46 -17.10 -8.49 -12.99
N VAL A 47 -16.29 -9.55 -13.08
CA VAL A 47 -15.41 -9.98 -11.98
C VAL A 47 -14.35 -8.92 -11.67
N ILE A 48 -13.76 -8.33 -12.71
CA ILE A 48 -12.75 -7.26 -12.57
C ILE A 48 -13.39 -6.02 -11.93
N MET A 49 -14.60 -5.66 -12.35
CA MET A 49 -15.35 -4.53 -11.83
C MET A 49 -15.72 -4.73 -10.35
N GLU A 50 -16.24 -5.91 -9.99
CA GLU A 50 -16.58 -6.24 -8.60
C GLU A 50 -15.35 -6.21 -7.69
N TRP A 51 -14.23 -6.80 -8.15
CA TRP A 51 -12.94 -6.74 -7.46
C TRP A 51 -12.51 -5.30 -7.20
N ASN A 52 -12.46 -4.48 -8.25
CA ASN A 52 -12.04 -3.09 -8.14
C ASN A 52 -12.97 -2.26 -7.26
N ASN A 53 -14.29 -2.46 -7.36
CA ASN A 53 -15.26 -1.76 -6.53
C ASN A 53 -15.06 -2.07 -5.05
N SER A 54 -14.89 -3.35 -4.69
CA SER A 54 -14.68 -3.76 -3.30
C SER A 54 -13.42 -3.12 -2.69
N LEU A 55 -12.32 -3.10 -3.45
CA LEU A 55 -11.06 -2.51 -3.01
C LEU A 55 -11.11 -0.98 -2.98
N LEU A 56 -11.79 -0.34 -3.93
CA LEU A 56 -11.93 1.11 -3.97
C LEU A 56 -12.76 1.63 -2.80
N VAL A 57 -13.84 0.94 -2.43
CA VAL A 57 -14.64 1.28 -1.25
C VAL A 57 -13.76 1.25 0.00
N LEU A 58 -13.02 0.14 0.20
CA LEU A 58 -12.13 -0.01 1.34
C LEU A 58 -11.03 1.06 1.36
N LYS A 59 -10.39 1.31 0.20
CA LYS A 59 -9.32 2.29 0.07
C LYS A 59 -9.82 3.70 0.36
N ASN A 60 -10.99 4.07 -0.15
CA ASN A 60 -11.56 5.39 0.04
C ASN A 60 -11.94 5.63 1.50
N GLU A 61 -12.50 4.63 2.18
CA GLU A 61 -12.76 4.70 3.62
C GLU A 61 -11.48 4.94 4.41
N MET A 62 -10.41 4.18 4.13
CA MET A 62 -9.13 4.37 4.80
C MET A 62 -8.52 5.75 4.51
N ILE A 63 -8.62 6.25 3.27
CA ILE A 63 -8.16 7.61 2.92
C ILE A 63 -8.93 8.67 3.71
N GLU A 64 -10.25 8.58 3.78
CA GLU A 64 -11.08 9.53 4.52
C GLU A 64 -10.70 9.58 6.01
N LEU A 65 -10.47 8.40 6.62
CA LEU A 65 -10.01 8.32 8.01
C LEU A 65 -8.64 8.97 8.21
N GLN A 66 -7.71 8.73 7.28
CA GLN A 66 -6.36 9.30 7.30
C GLN A 66 -6.39 10.82 7.15
N GLU A 67 -7.19 11.33 6.22
CA GLU A 67 -7.35 12.78 5.98
C GLU A 67 -7.98 13.47 7.19
N LYS A 68 -9.03 12.88 7.76
CA LYS A 68 -9.69 13.42 8.96
C LYS A 68 -8.76 13.46 10.17
N GLU A 69 -7.96 12.41 10.39
CA GLU A 69 -6.96 12.41 11.46
C GLU A 69 -5.91 13.50 11.22
N LYS A 70 -5.40 13.61 9.99
CA LYS A 70 -4.44 14.65 9.61
C LYS A 70 -4.98 16.05 9.87
N GLU A 71 -6.21 16.34 9.50
CA GLU A 71 -6.86 17.63 9.76
C GLU A 71 -6.96 17.93 11.26
N GLN A 72 -7.39 16.95 12.07
CA GLN A 72 -7.44 17.08 13.53
C GLN A 72 -6.06 17.38 14.12
N MET A 73 -5.04 16.70 13.63
CA MET A 73 -3.66 16.91 14.06
C MET A 73 -3.14 18.31 13.71
N GLU A 74 -3.36 18.78 12.50
CA GLU A 74 -2.93 20.11 12.06
C GLU A 74 -3.68 21.21 12.84
N LEU A 75 -4.98 21.05 13.06
CA LEU A 75 -5.76 21.97 13.90
C LEU A 75 -5.24 21.99 15.36
N ALA A 76 -4.91 20.83 15.91
CA ALA A 76 -4.36 20.75 17.27
C ALA A 76 -2.98 21.40 17.37
N LYS A 77 -2.11 21.23 16.38
CA LYS A 77 -0.80 21.93 16.34
C LYS A 77 -0.96 23.44 16.21
N ALA A 78 -1.88 23.90 15.36
CA ALA A 78 -2.13 25.32 15.14
C ALA A 78 -2.66 26.03 16.41
N ASN A 79 -3.43 25.31 17.23
CA ASN A 79 -4.01 25.83 18.47
C ASN A 79 -3.14 25.61 19.72
N ALA A 80 -2.09 24.79 19.62
CA ALA A 80 -1.22 24.47 20.75
C ALA A 80 0.00 25.40 20.79
N PRO A 81 0.25 26.12 21.90
CA PRO A 81 1.46 26.92 22.05
C PRO A 81 2.71 26.04 21.99
N ILE A 82 3.79 26.54 21.37
CA ILE A 82 5.09 25.87 21.43
C ILE A 82 5.62 25.93 22.87
N ARG A 83 6.13 24.81 23.36
CA ARG A 83 6.76 24.70 24.67
C ARG A 83 8.14 25.35 24.66
N MET A 84 8.31 26.47 25.36
CA MET A 84 9.62 27.16 25.40
C MET A 84 10.71 26.33 26.11
N ASP A 85 10.32 25.44 27.03
CA ASP A 85 11.24 24.53 27.71
C ASP A 85 11.74 23.39 26.79
N MET A 86 11.18 23.23 25.58
CA MET A 86 11.69 22.26 24.61
C MET A 86 13.13 22.58 24.14
N PHE A 87 13.57 23.83 24.28
CA PHE A 87 14.92 24.29 23.92
C PHE A 87 15.93 24.11 25.05
N GLU A 88 15.48 23.71 26.25
CA GLU A 88 16.41 23.34 27.32
C GLU A 88 17.22 22.11 26.91
N PRO A 89 18.54 22.05 27.21
CA PRO A 89 19.43 21.02 26.67
C PRO A 89 18.91 19.58 26.82
N ALA A 90 18.35 19.24 27.98
CA ALA A 90 17.82 17.90 28.24
C ALA A 90 16.57 17.56 27.40
N ASN A 91 15.67 18.52 27.18
CA ASN A 91 14.47 18.32 26.38
C ASN A 91 14.82 18.29 24.88
N ALA A 92 15.73 19.16 24.45
CA ALA A 92 16.24 19.19 23.08
C ALA A 92 16.91 17.85 22.70
N GLU A 93 17.76 17.32 23.59
CA GLU A 93 18.40 16.00 23.39
C GLU A 93 17.35 14.88 23.29
N LYS A 94 16.35 14.87 24.18
CA LYS A 94 15.31 13.85 24.15
C LYS A 94 14.44 13.94 22.87
N ILE A 95 14.13 15.15 22.40
CA ILE A 95 13.41 15.36 21.14
C ILE A 95 14.24 14.85 19.95
N GLN A 96 15.55 15.14 19.94
CA GLN A 96 16.45 14.62 18.92
C GLN A 96 16.46 13.08 18.90
N GLN A 97 16.62 12.44 20.06
CA GLN A 97 16.60 10.97 20.18
C GLN A 97 15.27 10.37 19.73
N LEU A 98 14.14 11.04 19.95
CA LEU A 98 12.83 10.62 19.43
C LEU A 98 12.79 10.72 17.90
N GLY A 99 13.30 11.82 17.33
CA GLY A 99 13.44 11.99 15.88
C GLY A 99 14.27 10.89 15.23
N GLU A 100 15.42 10.54 15.82
CA GLU A 100 16.27 9.45 15.37
C GLU A 100 15.55 8.09 15.40
N LYS A 101 14.80 7.81 16.48
CA LYS A 101 14.00 6.58 16.59
C LYS A 101 12.87 6.52 15.55
N ILE A 102 12.23 7.64 15.24
CA ILE A 102 11.21 7.73 14.18
C ILE A 102 11.87 7.42 12.83
N SER A 103 13.00 8.05 12.52
CA SER A 103 13.74 7.80 11.27
C SER A 103 14.13 6.33 11.12
N VAL A 104 14.61 5.68 12.18
CA VAL A 104 14.95 4.25 12.14
C VAL A 104 13.73 3.37 11.81
N VAL A 105 12.54 3.72 12.32
CA VAL A 105 11.31 3.01 12.00
C VAL A 105 10.91 3.23 10.54
N GLU A 106 10.92 4.48 10.07
CA GLU A 106 10.60 4.84 8.68
C GLU A 106 11.56 4.17 7.68
N ASP A 107 12.87 4.19 7.96
CA ASP A 107 13.90 3.54 7.15
C ASP A 107 13.69 2.02 7.08
N HIS A 108 13.29 1.39 8.19
CA HIS A 108 13.00 -0.03 8.21
C HIS A 108 11.76 -0.36 7.35
N ILE A 109 10.69 0.41 7.49
CA ILE A 109 9.48 0.27 6.66
C ILE A 109 9.85 0.42 5.18
N ASN A 110 10.57 1.49 4.83
CA ASN A 110 10.99 1.78 3.46
C ASN A 110 11.88 0.68 2.88
N LYS A 111 12.81 0.15 3.67
CA LYS A 111 13.67 -0.97 3.27
C LYS A 111 12.83 -2.21 2.92
N VAL A 112 11.90 -2.59 3.80
CA VAL A 112 11.04 -3.75 3.58
C VAL A 112 10.16 -3.55 2.33
N LEU A 113 9.53 -2.38 2.17
CA LEU A 113 8.72 -2.07 0.99
C LEU A 113 9.55 -2.07 -0.31
N THR A 114 10.80 -1.61 -0.24
CA THR A 114 11.75 -1.65 -1.37
C THR A 114 12.10 -3.08 -1.74
N GLU A 115 12.45 -3.93 -0.77
CA GLU A 115 12.73 -5.35 -1.00
C GLU A 115 11.57 -6.07 -1.68
N ILE A 116 10.33 -5.81 -1.23
CA ILE A 116 9.13 -6.39 -1.85
C ILE A 116 8.98 -5.88 -3.29
N THR A 117 9.18 -4.58 -3.52
CA THR A 117 8.95 -3.94 -4.83
C THR A 117 10.01 -4.33 -5.87
N LEU A 118 11.28 -4.48 -5.47
CA LEU A 118 12.36 -4.88 -6.37
C LEU A 118 12.07 -6.21 -7.07
N LEU A 119 11.48 -7.18 -6.34
CA LEU A 119 11.11 -8.47 -6.92
C LEU A 119 10.11 -8.35 -8.07
N LEU A 120 9.13 -7.43 -7.94
CA LEU A 120 8.16 -7.16 -9.01
C LEU A 120 8.84 -6.48 -10.20
N ILE A 121 9.72 -5.51 -9.95
CA ILE A 121 10.42 -4.77 -11.01
C ILE A 121 11.32 -5.71 -11.82
N GLU A 122 12.14 -6.51 -11.15
CA GLU A 122 13.08 -7.42 -11.82
C GLU A 122 12.33 -8.49 -12.62
N LYS A 123 11.43 -9.22 -11.96
CA LYS A 123 10.71 -10.34 -12.61
C LYS A 123 9.67 -9.88 -13.62
N GLY A 124 9.00 -8.75 -13.36
CA GLY A 124 8.08 -8.15 -14.32
C GLY A 124 8.83 -7.62 -15.54
N GLY A 125 9.96 -6.94 -15.32
CA GLY A 125 10.85 -6.47 -16.39
C GLY A 125 11.34 -7.59 -17.29
N ASP A 126 11.75 -8.74 -16.73
CA ASP A 126 12.16 -9.92 -17.50
C ASP A 126 11.02 -10.41 -18.43
N VAL A 127 9.79 -10.47 -17.92
CA VAL A 127 8.60 -10.87 -18.70
C VAL A 127 8.32 -9.84 -19.80
N ASP A 128 8.35 -8.55 -19.47
CA ASP A 128 8.10 -7.50 -20.45
C ASP A 128 9.13 -7.53 -21.60
N VAL A 129 10.42 -7.65 -21.30
CA VAL A 129 11.48 -7.74 -22.31
C VAL A 129 11.31 -8.99 -23.18
N LYS A 130 11.02 -10.14 -22.56
CA LYS A 130 10.77 -11.40 -23.29
C LYS A 130 9.63 -11.25 -24.30
N TYR A 131 8.50 -10.70 -23.86
CA TYR A 131 7.32 -10.61 -24.72
C TYR A 131 7.37 -9.44 -25.71
N LEU A 132 8.12 -8.37 -25.42
CA LEU A 132 8.46 -7.34 -26.41
C LEU A 132 9.17 -7.96 -27.62
N ALA A 133 10.19 -8.79 -27.37
CA ALA A 133 10.95 -9.47 -28.41
C ALA A 133 10.13 -10.46 -29.27
N ILE A 134 8.98 -10.93 -28.76
CA ILE A 134 8.06 -11.82 -29.47
C ILE A 134 6.98 -11.01 -30.21
N LEU A 135 6.37 -10.04 -29.54
CA LEU A 135 5.20 -9.33 -30.04
C LEU A 135 5.56 -8.27 -31.09
N ASP A 136 6.68 -7.55 -30.94
CA ASP A 136 7.07 -6.50 -31.88
C ASP A 136 7.25 -7.03 -33.32
N PRO A 137 7.98 -8.16 -33.54
CA PRO A 137 8.06 -8.76 -34.87
C PRO A 137 6.70 -9.21 -35.41
N LEU A 138 5.82 -9.76 -34.58
CA LEU A 138 4.48 -10.20 -35.00
C LEU A 138 3.60 -9.02 -35.41
N TYR A 139 3.65 -7.90 -34.67
CA TYR A 139 2.93 -6.68 -35.03
C TYR A 139 3.46 -6.09 -36.34
N GLN A 140 4.78 -6.09 -36.54
CA GLN A 140 5.37 -5.65 -37.80
C GLN A 140 4.95 -6.56 -38.97
N GLN A 141 5.00 -7.88 -38.78
CA GLN A 141 4.55 -8.86 -39.77
C GLN A 141 3.05 -8.69 -40.10
N LYS A 142 2.21 -8.41 -39.11
CA LYS A 142 0.79 -8.11 -39.30
C LYS A 142 0.62 -6.89 -40.21
N LYS A 143 1.30 -5.78 -39.89
CA LYS A 143 1.25 -4.54 -40.67
C LYS A 143 1.69 -4.75 -42.11
N ASP A 144 2.78 -5.48 -42.32
CA ASP A 144 3.31 -5.77 -43.66
C ASP A 144 2.35 -6.66 -44.46
N THR A 145 1.76 -7.67 -43.82
CA THR A 145 0.77 -8.56 -44.44
C THR A 145 -0.51 -7.82 -44.83
N GLN A 146 -0.97 -6.90 -43.99
CA GLN A 146 -2.11 -6.01 -44.28
C GLN A 146 -1.83 -5.11 -45.48
N SER A 147 -0.62 -4.53 -45.56
CA SER A 147 -0.22 -3.68 -46.69
C SER A 147 -0.23 -4.41 -48.04
N GLN A 148 -0.06 -5.74 -48.00
CA GLN A 148 -0.11 -6.61 -49.18
C GLN A 148 -1.54 -7.09 -49.51
N GLY A 149 -2.56 -6.67 -48.76
CA GLY A 149 -3.95 -7.10 -48.94
C GLY A 149 -4.19 -8.57 -48.58
N LYS A 150 -3.30 -9.19 -47.80
CA LYS A 150 -3.39 -10.60 -47.40
C LYS A 150 -4.07 -10.75 -46.05
N SER A 151 -4.59 -11.95 -45.79
CA SER A 151 -5.19 -12.28 -44.49
C SER A 151 -4.15 -12.33 -43.37
N THR A 152 -4.49 -11.75 -42.21
CA THR A 152 -3.67 -11.77 -40.99
C THR A 152 -4.11 -12.80 -39.97
N ALA A 153 -5.10 -13.65 -40.28
CA ALA A 153 -5.77 -14.49 -39.28
C ALA A 153 -4.82 -15.38 -38.46
N LEU A 154 -3.75 -15.90 -39.09
CA LEU A 154 -2.73 -16.68 -38.40
C LEU A 154 -1.86 -15.81 -37.48
N ILE A 155 -1.42 -14.65 -37.95
CA ILE A 155 -0.62 -13.69 -37.17
C ILE A 155 -1.44 -13.18 -35.97
N ASP A 156 -2.73 -12.88 -36.18
CA ASP A 156 -3.63 -12.48 -35.09
C ASP A 156 -3.80 -13.60 -34.05
N LYS A 157 -3.79 -14.89 -34.46
CA LYS A 157 -3.82 -16.01 -33.52
C LYS A 157 -2.52 -16.09 -32.70
N GLU A 158 -1.37 -15.94 -33.34
CA GLU A 158 -0.06 -15.94 -32.68
C GLU A 158 0.09 -14.78 -31.70
N ILE A 159 -0.37 -13.57 -32.08
CA ILE A 159 -0.41 -12.40 -31.18
C ILE A 159 -1.29 -12.70 -29.97
N ARG A 160 -2.51 -13.23 -30.16
CA ARG A 160 -3.42 -13.54 -29.04
C ARG A 160 -2.82 -14.58 -28.10
N GLU A 161 -2.15 -15.59 -28.63
CA GLU A 161 -1.48 -16.63 -27.85
C GLU A 161 -0.31 -16.05 -27.05
N ALA A 162 0.55 -15.24 -27.69
CA ALA A 162 1.65 -14.57 -27.02
C ALA A 162 1.16 -13.60 -25.92
N GLN A 163 0.09 -12.84 -26.17
CA GLN A 163 -0.52 -11.97 -25.17
C GLN A 163 -1.11 -12.76 -23.99
N ARG A 164 -1.77 -13.89 -24.24
CA ARG A 164 -2.27 -14.78 -23.17
C ARG A 164 -1.13 -15.33 -22.33
N ASN A 165 -0.05 -15.79 -22.96
CA ASN A 165 1.11 -16.31 -22.26
C ASN A 165 1.83 -15.22 -21.45
N LYS A 166 1.92 -13.99 -21.99
CA LYS A 166 2.40 -12.81 -21.26
C LYS A 166 1.58 -12.57 -20.00
N CYS A 167 0.25 -12.55 -20.13
CA CYS A 167 -0.64 -12.37 -18.99
C CYS A 167 -0.39 -13.46 -17.94
N MET A 168 -0.33 -14.73 -18.33
CA MET A 168 -0.13 -15.84 -17.38
C MET A 168 1.18 -15.67 -16.60
N GLU A 169 2.29 -15.39 -17.28
CA GLU A 169 3.60 -15.19 -16.63
C GLU A 169 3.60 -13.95 -15.73
N MET A 170 3.10 -12.81 -16.22
CA MET A 170 3.04 -11.57 -15.42
C MET A 170 2.11 -11.71 -14.21
N SER A 171 0.98 -12.40 -14.37
CA SER A 171 0.04 -12.68 -13.28
C SER A 171 0.68 -13.54 -12.19
N ALA A 172 1.52 -14.51 -12.55
CA ALA A 172 2.27 -15.32 -11.59
C ALA A 172 3.29 -14.47 -10.81
N VAL A 173 4.03 -13.59 -11.51
CA VAL A 173 4.94 -12.62 -10.88
C VAL A 173 4.19 -11.71 -9.91
N ARG A 174 3.07 -11.14 -10.34
CA ARG A 174 2.24 -10.23 -9.53
C ARG A 174 1.64 -10.92 -8.32
N LYS A 175 1.14 -12.16 -8.46
CA LYS A 175 0.65 -12.96 -7.34
C LYS A 175 1.74 -13.23 -6.31
N ASN A 176 2.94 -13.57 -6.76
CA ASN A 176 4.07 -13.80 -5.86
C ASN A 176 4.46 -12.52 -5.11
N TYR A 177 4.52 -11.38 -5.81
CA TYR A 177 4.73 -10.06 -5.21
C TYR A 177 3.68 -9.73 -4.14
N LEU A 178 2.39 -9.84 -4.47
CA LEU A 178 1.29 -9.53 -3.57
C LEU A 178 1.23 -10.47 -2.36
N LYS A 179 1.60 -11.74 -2.56
CA LYS A 179 1.73 -12.72 -1.47
C LYS A 179 2.86 -12.31 -0.52
N ASN A 180 4.07 -12.05 -1.02
CA ASN A 180 5.19 -11.60 -0.19
C ASN A 180 4.88 -10.30 0.55
N TYR A 181 4.17 -9.36 -0.09
CA TYR A 181 3.69 -8.16 0.60
C TYR A 181 2.72 -8.55 1.74
N SER A 182 1.71 -9.37 1.46
CA SER A 182 0.73 -9.79 2.48
C SER A 182 1.37 -10.46 3.70
N GLU A 183 2.40 -11.29 3.47
CA GLU A 183 3.14 -11.99 4.53
C GLU A 183 3.95 -11.04 5.44
N ARG A 184 4.26 -9.83 4.95
CA ARG A 184 5.02 -8.81 5.68
C ARG A 184 4.12 -7.71 6.29
N LEU A 185 2.82 -7.69 5.97
CA LEU A 185 1.91 -6.64 6.41
C LEU A 185 1.83 -6.51 7.92
N GLU A 186 1.75 -7.62 8.65
CA GLU A 186 1.63 -7.58 10.12
C GLU A 186 2.83 -6.88 10.77
N GLY A 187 4.06 -7.23 10.35
CA GLY A 187 5.27 -6.57 10.86
C GLY A 187 5.39 -5.12 10.43
N LEU A 188 4.96 -4.78 9.21
CA LEU A 188 4.90 -3.40 8.73
C LEU A 188 3.89 -2.56 9.54
N ILE A 189 2.72 -3.12 9.86
CA ILE A 189 1.69 -2.48 10.69
C ILE A 189 2.22 -2.25 12.10
N GLU A 190 2.91 -3.23 12.70
CA GLU A 190 3.53 -3.09 14.02
C GLU A 190 4.55 -1.93 14.03
N LEU A 191 5.41 -1.86 13.00
CA LEU A 191 6.34 -0.74 12.82
C LEU A 191 5.59 0.59 12.67
N GLY A 192 4.52 0.64 11.87
CA GLY A 192 3.69 1.84 11.70
C GLY A 192 3.05 2.32 13.00
N ILE A 193 2.49 1.41 13.80
CA ILE A 193 1.95 1.71 15.13
C ILE A 193 3.04 2.28 16.05
N LYS A 194 4.23 1.68 16.04
CA LYS A 194 5.37 2.19 16.81
C LYS A 194 5.80 3.58 16.36
N GLY A 195 5.86 3.83 15.05
CA GLY A 195 6.18 5.15 14.49
C GLY A 195 5.16 6.22 14.90
N ASN A 196 3.87 5.88 14.92
CA ASN A 196 2.81 6.76 15.43
C ASN A 196 3.03 7.13 16.89
N GLN A 197 3.32 6.15 17.76
CA GLN A 197 3.56 6.40 19.19
C GLN A 197 4.74 7.34 19.43
N LEU A 198 5.86 7.11 18.75
CA LEU A 198 7.06 7.94 18.88
C LEU A 198 6.78 9.37 18.41
N SER A 199 6.05 9.50 17.30
CA SER A 199 5.65 10.80 16.75
C SER A 199 4.69 11.54 17.69
N ASP A 200 3.76 10.85 18.35
CA ASP A 200 2.85 11.42 19.34
C ASP A 200 3.60 11.85 20.62
N GLU A 201 4.61 11.08 21.04
CA GLU A 201 5.49 11.49 22.16
C GLU A 201 6.25 12.77 21.81
N MET A 202 6.86 12.82 20.63
CA MET A 202 7.62 13.98 20.17
C MET A 202 6.73 15.24 20.10
N LEU A 203 5.53 15.14 19.53
CA LEU A 203 4.60 16.29 19.45
C LEU A 203 4.19 16.81 20.84
N ARG A 204 3.97 15.94 21.82
CA ARG A 204 3.66 16.33 23.21
C ARG A 204 4.82 17.00 23.94
N MET A 205 6.05 16.76 23.48
CA MET A 205 7.23 17.47 23.98
C MET A 205 7.39 18.84 23.34
N MET A 206 6.94 19.02 22.10
CA MET A 206 7.08 20.28 21.35
C MET A 206 5.94 21.27 21.62
N TYR A 207 4.73 20.79 21.87
CA TYR A 207 3.53 21.60 21.96
C TYR A 207 2.85 21.46 23.32
N ALA A 208 2.52 22.58 23.95
CA ALA A 208 1.78 22.64 25.21
C ALA A 208 0.31 22.29 24.93
N ASP A 209 -0.31 21.54 25.84
CA ASP A 209 -1.72 21.10 25.73
C ASP A 209 -2.08 20.27 24.48
N TYR A 210 -1.07 19.82 23.72
CA TYR A 210 -1.29 18.88 22.61
C TYR A 210 -1.70 17.51 23.17
N THR A 211 -2.93 17.10 22.89
CA THR A 211 -3.53 15.86 23.47
C THR A 211 -3.98 14.85 22.42
N VAL A 212 -3.92 15.20 21.13
CA VAL A 212 -4.28 14.31 20.03
C VAL A 212 -3.31 13.13 19.99
N ARG A 213 -3.85 11.93 19.76
CA ARG A 213 -3.10 10.69 19.57
C ARG A 213 -3.52 10.05 18.26
N ARG A 214 -2.56 9.63 17.45
CA ARG A 214 -2.80 8.94 16.19
C ARG A 214 -3.43 7.58 16.43
N GLN A 215 -4.59 7.35 15.83
CA GLN A 215 -5.26 6.07 15.70
C GLN A 215 -4.81 5.36 14.41
N TYR A 216 -4.54 6.10 13.34
CA TYR A 216 -4.28 5.56 12.00
C TYR A 216 -2.84 5.79 11.53
N GLY A 217 -2.44 7.02 11.22
CA GLY A 217 -1.09 7.41 10.82
C GLY A 217 -0.39 6.40 9.88
N PHE A 218 0.85 6.06 10.19
CA PHE A 218 1.71 5.26 9.31
C PHE A 218 1.19 3.85 9.01
N TRP A 219 0.53 3.17 9.95
CA TRP A 219 0.08 1.80 9.68
C TRP A 219 -1.06 1.78 8.65
N LEU A 220 -1.91 2.80 8.63
CA LEU A 220 -3.00 2.89 7.66
C LEU A 220 -2.46 3.21 6.27
N ASP A 221 -1.44 4.07 6.16
CA ASP A 221 -0.75 4.36 4.90
C ASP A 221 -0.16 3.09 4.24
N ILE A 222 0.36 2.17 5.06
CA ILE A 222 0.87 0.87 4.60
C ILE A 222 -0.25 0.02 3.99
N LEU A 223 -1.39 -0.07 4.67
CA LEU A 223 -2.55 -0.82 4.14
C LEU A 223 -3.14 -0.16 2.88
N ILE A 224 -3.27 1.16 2.87
CA ILE A 224 -3.69 1.91 1.67
C ILE A 224 -2.74 1.61 0.50
N GLY A 225 -1.43 1.57 0.77
CA GLY A 225 -0.41 1.19 -0.18
C GLY A 225 -0.63 -0.22 -0.74
N TYR A 226 -0.86 -1.21 0.12
CA TYR A 226 -1.12 -2.59 -0.29
C TYR A 226 -2.41 -2.73 -1.11
N VAL A 227 -3.52 -2.14 -0.66
CA VAL A 227 -4.78 -2.11 -1.41
C VAL A 227 -4.61 -1.44 -2.77
N GLY A 228 -3.82 -0.36 -2.80
CA GLY A 228 -3.41 0.28 -4.04
C GLY A 228 -2.73 -0.68 -5.03
N LYS A 229 -1.97 -1.66 -4.55
CA LYS A 229 -1.34 -2.69 -5.39
C LYS A 229 -2.32 -3.79 -5.82
N LEU A 230 -3.27 -4.16 -4.95
CA LEU A 230 -4.33 -5.12 -5.28
C LEU A 230 -5.24 -4.64 -6.42
N LEU A 231 -5.45 -3.33 -6.56
CA LEU A 231 -6.22 -2.75 -7.67
C LEU A 231 -5.61 -3.02 -9.05
N TYR A 232 -4.32 -3.33 -9.12
CA TYR A 232 -3.62 -3.60 -10.38
C TYR A 232 -3.53 -5.09 -10.72
N VAL A 233 -4.22 -5.98 -9.98
CA VAL A 233 -4.17 -7.43 -10.19
C VAL A 233 -4.53 -7.84 -11.62
N TYR A 234 -5.46 -7.14 -12.25
CA TYR A 234 -5.98 -7.45 -13.59
C TYR A 234 -5.38 -6.61 -14.72
N ASN A 235 -4.34 -5.81 -14.45
CA ASN A 235 -3.75 -4.91 -15.45
C ASN A 235 -3.13 -5.63 -16.66
N ASP A 236 -2.80 -6.91 -16.51
CA ASP A 236 -2.09 -7.69 -17.51
C ASP A 236 -3.04 -8.45 -18.45
N ILE A 237 -4.37 -8.34 -18.24
CA ILE A 237 -5.36 -8.91 -19.14
C ILE A 237 -5.21 -8.25 -20.52
N PRO A 238 -5.05 -9.03 -21.60
CA PRO A 238 -4.94 -8.48 -22.94
C PRO A 238 -6.24 -7.75 -23.33
N VAL A 239 -6.12 -6.49 -23.74
CA VAL A 239 -7.20 -5.79 -24.42
C VAL A 239 -7.15 -6.20 -25.89
N TYR A 240 -8.10 -7.03 -26.32
CA TYR A 240 -8.20 -7.41 -27.72
C TYR A 240 -8.92 -6.30 -28.49
N GLU A 241 -8.31 -5.79 -29.57
CA GLU A 241 -8.89 -4.74 -30.44
C GLU A 241 -10.30 -5.08 -30.97
N THR A 242 -10.70 -6.35 -30.90
CA THR A 242 -12.05 -6.81 -31.28
C THR A 242 -13.15 -6.50 -30.26
N GLU A 243 -12.84 -5.98 -29.06
CA GLU A 243 -13.85 -5.51 -28.09
C GLU A 243 -14.34 -4.06 -28.35
N GLN A 244 -14.05 -3.48 -29.52
CA GLN A 244 -14.77 -2.31 -30.04
C GLN A 244 -16.14 -2.63 -30.68
N TYR A 245 -16.65 -3.85 -30.51
CA TYR A 245 -18.05 -4.20 -30.78
C TYR A 245 -18.84 -4.28 -29.47
N ASN A 246 -19.00 -3.14 -28.80
CA ASN A 246 -20.16 -2.81 -27.97
C ASN A 246 -20.15 -1.28 -27.77
N ARG A 247 -20.60 -0.59 -28.82
CA ARG A 247 -21.29 0.70 -28.67
C ARG A 247 -22.68 0.44 -28.11
#